data_AF-A0A0C4EA92-F1
#
_entry.id   AF-A0A0C4EA92-F1
#
_cell.length_a   1.000
_cell.length_b   1.000
_cell.length_c   1.000
_cell.angle_alpha   90.00
_cell.angle_beta   90.00
_cell.angle_gamma   90.00
#
_symmetry.space_group_name_H-M   'P 1'
#
loop_
_entity.id
_entity.type
_entity.pdbx_description
1 polymer ?
#
loop_
_entity_poly.entity_id
_entity_poly.type
_entity_poly.pdbx_seq_one_letter_code
_entity_poly.pdbx_strand_id
1 'polypeptide(L)' 'MQFFNVLSILAAVGVVAANPIEARADCSRGMPSCFGGHIVGQVDCPCNYQKGPCDRWTCPDEKRWMACGQERTACVWI' A
#
# COMPACT_ATOMS: atom_id res chain seq x y z
N MET A 1 38.73 -50.90 2.44
CA MET A 1 37.39 -51.26 1.92
C MET A 1 36.39 -50.73 2.93
N GLN A 2 35.38 -49.89 2.68
CA GLN A 2 34.80 -49.20 1.53
C GLN A 2 34.11 -47.96 2.15
N PHE A 3 34.41 -46.75 1.68
CA PHE A 3 33.53 -45.93 0.83
C PHE A 3 32.10 -45.79 1.34
N PHE A 4 31.68 -44.60 1.81
CA PHE A 4 30.41 -43.92 1.48
C PHE A 4 30.55 -42.45 1.96
N ASN A 5 30.98 -41.52 1.10
CA ASN A 5 30.17 -40.70 0.19
C ASN A 5 29.06 -39.91 0.92
N VAL A 6 29.30 -38.62 1.23
CA VAL A 6 28.85 -37.39 0.51
C VAL A 6 27.32 -37.20 0.46
N LEU A 7 26.91 -35.94 0.66
CA LEU A 7 25.57 -35.34 0.54
C LEU A 7 24.70 -35.53 1.80
N SER A 8 24.20 -34.48 2.44
CA SER A 8 23.28 -33.52 1.81
C SER A 8 23.38 -32.12 2.43
N ILE A 9 23.72 -31.14 1.60
CA ILE A 9 23.56 -29.72 1.90
C ILE A 9 22.05 -29.44 1.80
N LEU A 10 21.39 -29.22 2.94
CA LEU A 10 20.03 -28.65 2.94
C LEU A 10 20.15 -27.21 2.43
N ALA A 11 19.78 -27.00 1.18
CA ALA A 11 19.53 -25.66 0.65
C ALA A 11 18.32 -25.09 1.39
N ALA A 12 18.56 -24.16 2.31
CA ALA A 12 17.52 -23.31 2.87
C ALA A 12 17.01 -22.42 1.74
N VAL A 13 15.92 -22.84 1.09
CA VAL A 13 15.15 -21.99 0.18
C VAL A 13 14.53 -20.91 1.06
N GLY A 14 15.20 -19.76 1.13
CA GLY A 14 14.64 -18.55 1.69
C GLY A 14 13.40 -18.19 0.88
N VAL A 15 12.23 -18.47 1.46
CA VAL A 15 10.97 -17.95 0.96
C VAL A 15 11.07 -16.44 1.12
N VAL A 16 11.44 -15.74 0.04
CA VAL A 16 11.25 -14.31 -0.06
C VAL A 16 9.74 -14.12 0.05
N ALA A 17 9.28 -13.70 1.23
CA ALA A 17 7.92 -13.25 1.40
C ALA A 17 7.68 -12.21 0.32
N ALA A 18 6.84 -12.56 -0.65
CA ALA A 18 6.29 -11.60 -1.58
C ALA A 18 5.46 -10.65 -0.72
N ASN A 19 6.08 -9.56 -0.26
CA ASN A 19 5.33 -8.44 0.26
C ASN A 19 4.30 -8.12 -0.82
N PRO A 20 2.99 -8.18 -0.50
CA PRO A 20 1.98 -7.79 -1.47
C PRO A 20 2.39 -6.41 -1.94
N ILE A 21 2.44 -6.21 -3.26
CA ILE A 21 2.73 -4.91 -3.85
C ILE A 21 1.67 -3.97 -3.27
N GLU A 22 2.03 -3.25 -2.21
CA GLU A 22 1.15 -2.26 -1.60
C GLU A 22 0.75 -1.33 -2.73
N ALA A 23 -0.55 -1.15 -2.89
CA ALA A 23 -1.11 -0.28 -3.90
C ALA A 23 -0.37 1.06 -3.81
N ARG A 24 0.44 1.35 -4.84
CA ARG A 24 1.38 2.46 -4.77
C ARG A 24 0.57 3.74 -4.84
N ALA A 25 0.47 4.41 -3.70
CA ALA A 25 -0.10 5.73 -3.63
C ALA A 25 0.62 6.68 -4.59
N ASP A 26 -0.13 7.45 -5.38
CA ASP A 26 0.47 8.51 -6.17
C ASP A 26 0.74 9.75 -5.30
N CYS A 27 1.86 9.73 -4.58
CA CYS A 27 2.31 10.86 -3.76
C CYS A 27 2.90 12.02 -4.58
N SER A 28 2.93 11.93 -5.92
CA SER A 28 3.54 12.95 -6.77
C SER A 28 2.70 14.23 -6.83
N ARG A 29 1.39 14.11 -6.60
CA ARG A 29 0.46 15.24 -6.67
C ARG A 29 -0.63 15.10 -5.61
N GLY A 30 -0.80 16.16 -4.81
CA GLY A 30 -1.96 16.30 -3.94
C GLY A 30 -3.20 16.68 -4.74
N MET A 31 -4.30 15.97 -4.52
CA MET A 31 -5.59 16.18 -5.20
C MET A 31 -6.68 16.60 -4.19
N PRO A 32 -7.69 17.36 -4.63
CA PRO A 32 -8.91 17.53 -3.82
C PRO A 32 -9.69 16.22 -3.77
N SER A 33 -10.62 16.10 -2.82
CA SER A 33 -11.61 15.03 -2.81
C SER A 33 -12.47 15.08 -4.08
N CYS A 34 -12.86 13.92 -4.59
CA CYS A 34 -13.75 13.81 -5.75
C CYS A 34 -15.17 14.32 -5.43
N PHE A 35 -15.81 14.94 -6.42
CA PHE A 35 -17.19 15.38 -6.30
C PHE A 35 -18.15 14.19 -6.28
N GLY A 36 -19.11 14.18 -5.34
CA GLY A 36 -20.05 13.07 -5.15
C GLY A 36 -19.44 11.81 -4.52
N GLY A 37 -18.17 11.86 -4.12
CA GLY A 37 -17.56 10.80 -3.33
C GLY A 37 -18.03 10.79 -1.88
N HIS A 38 -17.71 9.71 -1.16
CA HIS A 38 -17.99 9.60 0.27
C HIS A 38 -16.92 8.79 0.99
N ILE A 39 -16.83 9.00 2.30
CA ILE A 39 -15.92 8.29 3.19
C ILE A 39 -16.47 6.89 3.45
N VAL A 40 -15.65 5.88 3.23
CA VAL A 40 -15.96 4.47 3.48
C VAL A 40 -15.12 3.87 4.61
N GLY A 41 -14.21 4.65 5.20
CA GLY A 41 -13.40 4.24 6.35
C GLY A 41 -12.22 5.18 6.59
N GLN A 42 -11.29 4.77 7.45
CA GLN A 42 -10.03 5.44 7.70
C GLN A 42 -8.86 4.48 7.50
N VAL A 43 -7.72 5.03 7.08
CA VAL A 43 -6.46 4.33 6.81
C VAL A 43 -5.29 5.17 7.30
N ASP A 44 -4.14 4.54 7.45
CA ASP A 44 -2.88 5.27 7.60
C ASP A 44 -2.58 6.05 6.32
N CYS A 45 -2.04 7.25 6.51
CA CYS A 45 -1.72 8.12 5.38
C CYS A 45 -0.54 7.56 4.59
N PRO A 46 -0.70 7.28 3.29
CA PRO A 46 0.37 6.72 2.47
C PRO A 46 1.48 7.74 2.14
N CYS A 47 1.21 9.04 2.21
CA CYS A 47 2.17 10.08 1.84
C CYS A 47 2.54 10.96 3.03
N ASN A 48 3.83 11.27 3.17
CA ASN A 48 4.39 12.05 4.30
C ASN A 48 3.82 13.47 4.47
N TYR A 49 3.26 14.06 3.41
CA TYR A 49 2.67 15.39 3.47
C TYR A 49 1.23 15.39 4.00
N GLN A 50 0.60 14.22 4.09
CA GLN A 50 -0.73 14.06 4.68
C GLN A 50 -0.57 14.01 6.20
N LYS A 51 -1.45 14.72 6.90
CA LYS A 51 -1.39 14.83 8.36
C LYS A 51 -2.63 14.22 9.00
N GLY A 52 -2.44 13.68 10.20
CA GLY A 52 -3.48 12.98 10.94
C GLY A 52 -3.83 11.62 10.34
N PRO A 53 -4.97 11.03 10.71
CA PRO A 53 -5.50 9.86 10.01
C PRO A 53 -5.93 10.24 8.59
N CYS A 54 -5.90 9.30 7.65
CA CYS A 54 -6.42 9.52 6.31
C CYS A 54 -7.80 8.89 6.15
N ASP A 55 -8.77 9.64 5.63
CA ASP A 55 -10.06 9.09 5.27
C ASP A 55 -9.94 8.33 3.95
N ARG A 56 -10.50 7.12 3.91
CA ARG A 56 -10.69 6.35 2.70
C ARG A 56 -11.94 6.86 1.99
N TRP A 57 -11.76 7.44 0.82
CA TRP A 57 -12.82 7.97 -0.03
C TRP A 57 -13.08 7.05 -1.23
N THR A 58 -14.35 6.76 -1.49
CA THR A 58 -14.81 6.15 -2.74
C THR A 58 -15.39 7.23 -3.64
N CYS A 59 -15.06 7.18 -4.93
CA CYS A 59 -15.48 8.14 -5.94
C CYS A 59 -16.37 7.46 -6.98
N PRO A 60 -17.45 8.10 -7.46
CA PRO A 60 -18.44 7.46 -8.32
C PRO A 60 -17.90 7.05 -9.69
N ASP A 61 -16.96 7.82 -10.25
CA ASP A 61 -16.42 7.59 -11.60
C ASP A 61 -15.07 6.85 -11.61
N GLU A 62 -14.58 6.42 -10.44
CA GLU A 62 -13.25 5.83 -10.29
C GLU A 62 -13.32 4.49 -9.57
N LYS A 63 -12.58 3.51 -10.10
CA LYS A 63 -12.47 2.17 -9.47
C LYS A 63 -11.50 2.16 -8.30
N ARG A 64 -10.59 3.12 -8.27
CA ARG A 64 -9.64 3.33 -7.19
C ARG A 64 -10.29 4.09 -6.06
N TRP A 65 -9.72 4.01 -4.88
CA TRP A 65 -10.13 4.81 -3.73
C TRP A 65 -9.06 5.86 -3.45
N MET A 66 -9.45 6.95 -2.79
CA MET A 66 -8.52 8.00 -2.40
C MET A 66 -8.23 7.92 -0.90
N ALA A 67 -6.99 8.14 -0.50
CA ALA A 67 -6.63 8.45 0.87
C ALA A 67 -6.58 9.97 1.01
N CYS A 68 -7.47 10.56 1.81
CA CYS A 68 -7.53 12.00 2.07
C CYS A 68 -7.03 12.30 3.46
N GLY A 69 -5.92 13.04 3.57
CA GLY A 69 -5.40 13.46 4.86
C GLY A 69 -6.30 14.49 5.53
N GLN A 70 -6.33 14.47 6.87
CA GLN A 70 -7.06 15.45 7.66
C GLN A 70 -6.31 16.80 7.71
N GLU A 71 -6.80 17.74 8.52
CA GLU A 71 -6.16 19.06 8.74
C GLU A 71 -5.99 19.91 7.47
N ARG A 72 -6.88 19.73 6.48
CA ARG A 72 -6.79 20.37 5.15
C ARG A 72 -5.55 19.95 4.35
N THR A 73 -5.03 18.75 4.60
CA THR A 73 -4.02 18.15 3.72
C THR A 73 -4.66 17.48 2.50
N ALA A 74 -3.87 17.19 1.46
CA ALA A 74 -4.39 16.74 0.17
C ALA A 74 -4.72 15.24 0.15
N CYS A 75 -5.49 14.82 -0.86
CA CYS A 75 -5.80 13.42 -1.15
C CYS A 75 -4.87 12.82 -2.19
N VAL A 76 -4.74 11.49 -2.18
CA VAL A 76 -4.02 10.72 -3.20
C VAL A 76 -4.80 9.50 -3.63
N TRP A 77 -4.60 9.09 -4.87
CA TRP A 77 -5.12 7.81 -5.36
C TRP A 77 -4.29 6.65 -4.85
N ILE A 78 -4.98 5.58 -4.47
CA ILE A 78 -4.43 4.28 -4.10
C ILE A 78 -4.83 3.23 -5.13
#